data_AF-A0A940FPX0-F1
#
_entry.id   AF-A0A940FPX0-F1
#
_cell.length_a   1.000
_cell.length_b   1.000
_cell.length_c   1.000
_cell.angle_alpha   90.00
_cell.angle_beta   90.00
_cell.angle_gamma   90.00
#
_symmetry.space_group_name_H-M   'P 1'
#
loop_
_entity.id
_entity.type
_entity.pdbx_description
1 polymer ?
#
loop_
_entity_poly.entity_id
_entity_poly.type
_entity_poly.pdbx_seq_one_letter_code
_entity_poly.pdbx_strand_id
1 'polypeptide(L)'
;MRNIYVLLNLLLLAGFAQAQEINFSRIQDMAVWYNQSLKTDKNNSLKLNMRNVKYDGMMAYKSISGMVDIPILSAEGKQAEHSGYLSLSAGAASDKSNEGILNNTMGLFGISYAIPIAANETYVAVGVQGTYYQS
;
A
#
# COMPACT_ATOMS: atom_id res chain seq x y z
N MET A 1 15.80 39.94 -2.16
CA MET A 1 16.21 38.79 -3.00
C MET A 1 16.04 37.46 -2.26
N ARG A 2 16.68 37.24 -1.09
CA ARG A 2 16.54 35.99 -0.29
C ARG A 2 15.09 35.54 -0.02
N ASN A 3 14.21 36.46 0.38
CA ASN A 3 12.82 36.14 0.71
C ASN A 3 11.98 35.71 -0.51
N ILE A 4 12.33 36.19 -1.72
CA ILE A 4 11.65 35.82 -2.97
C ILE A 4 11.98 34.36 -3.33
N TYR A 5 13.23 33.93 -3.15
CA TYR A 5 13.61 32.53 -3.39
C TYR A 5 12.94 31.57 -2.40
N VAL A 6 12.79 31.96 -1.13
CA VAL A 6 12.07 31.13 -0.14
C VAL A 6 10.59 30.99 -0.50
N LEU A 7 9.94 32.09 -0.90
CA LEU A 7 8.55 32.08 -1.39
C LEU A 7 8.39 31.21 -2.64
N LEU A 8 9.33 31.31 -3.59
CA LEU A 8 9.30 30.51 -4.81
C LEU A 8 9.48 29.01 -4.52
N ASN A 9 10.39 28.65 -3.60
CA ASN A 9 10.58 27.26 -3.16
C ASN A 9 9.35 26.73 -2.42
N LEU A 10 8.71 27.53 -1.57
CA LEU A 10 7.47 27.16 -0.88
C LEU A 10 6.30 26.97 -1.85
N LEU A 11 6.18 27.83 -2.87
CA LEU A 11 5.18 27.70 -3.94
C LEU A 11 5.40 26.44 -4.79
N LEU A 12 6.65 26.13 -5.12
CA LEU A 12 7.00 24.90 -5.83
C LEU A 12 6.67 23.66 -4.99
N LEU A 13 7.01 23.67 -3.70
CA LEU A 13 6.69 22.59 -2.75
C LEU A 13 5.18 22.41 -2.57
N ALA A 14 4.41 23.50 -2.55
CA ALA A 14 2.94 23.44 -2.47
C ALA A 14 2.31 22.80 -3.72
N GLY A 15 2.93 22.97 -4.90
CA GLY A 15 2.50 22.33 -6.15
C GLY A 15 2.69 20.81 -6.17
N PHE A 16 3.64 20.27 -5.40
CA PHE A 16 3.85 18.83 -5.25
C PHE A 16 2.92 18.18 -4.21
N ALA A 17 2.18 18.95 -3.42
CA ALA A 17 1.36 18.44 -2.31
C ALA A 17 -0.03 17.90 -2.73
N GLN A 18 -0.26 17.65 -4.02
CA GLN A 18 -1.57 17.25 -4.58
C GLN A 18 -1.85 15.74 -4.55
N ALA A 19 -1.01 14.93 -3.88
CA ALA A 19 -1.27 13.50 -3.75
C ALA A 19 -1.92 13.19 -2.39
N GLN A 20 -3.26 13.17 -2.32
CA GLN A 20 -3.98 12.63 -1.15
C GLN A 20 -3.94 11.10 -1.16
N GLU A 21 -2.94 10.52 -0.49
CA GLU A 21 -2.80 9.07 -0.40
C GLU A 21 -4.12 8.39 0.05
N ILE A 22 -4.55 7.38 -0.72
CA ILE A 22 -5.78 6.64 -0.40
C ILE A 22 -5.53 5.84 0.88
N ASN A 23 -6.37 6.08 1.88
CA ASN A 23 -6.27 5.44 3.18
C ASN A 23 -7.43 4.47 3.47
N PHE A 24 -7.07 3.29 3.97
CA PHE A 24 -8.01 2.22 4.28
C PHE A 24 -8.46 2.28 5.75
N SER A 25 -9.74 2.08 6.01
CA SER A 25 -10.28 2.06 7.38
C SER A 25 -9.78 0.87 8.21
N ARG A 26 -9.39 -0.23 7.55
CA ARG A 26 -8.83 -1.42 8.19
C ARG A 26 -7.38 -1.59 7.75
N ILE A 27 -6.48 -0.86 8.40
CA ILE A 27 -5.04 -0.87 8.12
C ILE A 27 -4.48 -2.30 8.25
N GLN A 28 -4.95 -3.07 9.23
CA GLN A 28 -4.52 -4.45 9.47
C GLN A 28 -4.82 -5.40 8.30
N ASP A 29 -5.99 -5.24 7.66
CA ASP A 29 -6.37 -6.04 6.49
C ASP A 29 -5.52 -5.70 5.26
N MET A 30 -4.92 -4.51 5.25
CA MET A 30 -4.06 -3.97 4.21
C MET A 30 -2.62 -3.76 4.69
N ALA A 31 -2.17 -4.52 5.69
CA ALA A 31 -0.92 -4.18 6.37
C ALA A 31 0.30 -4.19 5.44
N VAL A 32 0.33 -5.08 4.44
CA VAL A 32 1.39 -5.12 3.42
C VAL A 32 1.39 -3.84 2.57
N TRP A 33 0.24 -3.21 2.33
CA TRP A 33 0.14 -1.93 1.61
C TRP A 33 0.97 -0.83 2.29
N TYR A 34 0.97 -0.85 3.62
CA TYR A 34 1.66 0.13 4.45
C TYR A 34 3.08 -0.30 4.84
N ASN A 35 3.37 -1.61 4.82
CA ASN A 35 4.66 -2.15 5.19
C ASN A 35 4.98 -3.45 4.45
N GLN A 36 5.78 -3.36 3.39
CA GLN A 36 6.26 -4.53 2.63
C GLN A 36 7.06 -5.53 3.46
N SER A 37 7.67 -5.09 4.56
CA SER A 37 8.47 -5.93 5.44
C SER A 37 7.62 -6.71 6.46
N LEU A 38 6.32 -6.44 6.55
CA LEU A 38 5.47 -7.16 7.50
C LEU A 38 5.11 -8.54 6.95
N LYS A 39 5.85 -9.55 7.38
CA LYS A 39 5.74 -10.95 6.93
C LYS A 39 5.43 -11.87 8.11
N THR A 40 4.32 -12.59 8.02
CA THR A 40 3.80 -13.45 9.09
C THR A 40 3.67 -14.91 8.69
N ASP A 41 3.54 -15.21 7.39
CA ASP A 41 3.36 -16.56 6.86
C ASP A 41 3.87 -16.64 5.41
N LYS A 42 3.81 -17.82 4.79
CA LYS A 42 4.25 -18.08 3.39
C LYS A 42 3.07 -18.23 2.42
N ASN A 43 1.88 -17.74 2.78
CA ASN A 43 0.67 -17.90 1.99
C ASN A 43 0.48 -16.78 0.97
N ASN A 44 -0.14 -17.13 -0.15
CA ASN A 44 -0.59 -16.13 -1.10
C ASN A 44 -1.77 -15.36 -0.47
N SER A 45 -1.75 -14.04 -0.58
CA SER A 45 -2.79 -13.17 -0.07
C SER A 45 -3.47 -12.42 -1.20
N LEU A 46 -4.81 -12.44 -1.22
CA LEU A 46 -5.64 -11.55 -2.02
C LEU A 46 -6.58 -10.82 -1.09
N LYS A 47 -6.61 -9.49 -1.21
CA LYS A 47 -7.42 -8.60 -0.39
C LYS A 47 -8.19 -7.67 -1.30
N LEU A 48 -9.51 -7.62 -1.12
CA LEU A 48 -10.40 -6.73 -1.85
C LEU A 48 -11.19 -5.92 -0.83
N ASN A 49 -11.19 -4.60 -0.98
CA ASN A 49 -11.93 -3.71 -0.10
C ASN A 49 -12.81 -2.78 -0.91
N MET A 50 -14.02 -2.55 -0.41
CA MET A 50 -14.94 -1.55 -0.94
C MET A 50 -15.59 -0.81 0.21
N ARG A 51 -15.57 0.52 0.16
CA ARG A 51 -16.16 1.39 1.19
C ARG A 51 -16.97 2.47 0.52
N ASN A 52 -18.21 2.63 0.96
CA ASN A 52 -19.06 3.77 0.61
C ASN A 52 -19.19 4.66 1.84
N VAL A 53 -18.73 5.89 1.75
CA VAL A 53 -18.90 6.87 2.83
C VAL A 53 -20.05 7.79 2.46
N LYS A 54 -20.99 7.94 3.39
CA LYS A 54 -22.14 8.83 3.25
C LYS A 54 -22.04 9.94 4.28
N TYR A 55 -22.38 11.15 3.87
CA TYR A 55 -22.54 12.30 4.76
C TYR A 55 -23.92 12.90 4.51
N ASP A 56 -24.69 13.07 5.58
CA ASP A 56 -26.07 13.58 5.52
C ASP A 56 -26.98 12.85 4.52
N GLY A 57 -26.89 11.51 4.49
CA GLY A 57 -27.68 10.67 3.59
C GLY A 57 -27.19 10.62 2.13
N MET A 58 -26.32 11.53 1.70
CA MET A 58 -25.72 11.58 0.37
C MET A 58 -24.38 10.81 0.32
N MET A 59 -24.05 10.21 -0.82
CA MET A 59 -22.73 9.59 -1.02
C MET A 59 -21.65 10.68 -1.05
N ALA A 60 -20.74 10.67 -0.09
CA ALA A 60 -19.61 11.60 -0.07
C ALA A 60 -18.52 11.10 -1.03
N TYR A 61 -18.12 9.82 -0.87
CA TYR A 61 -17.21 9.15 -1.79
C TYR A 61 -17.31 7.62 -1.70
N LYS A 62 -16.88 6.96 -2.77
CA LYS A 62 -16.73 5.52 -2.91
C LYS A 62 -15.26 5.18 -3.10
N SER A 63 -14.77 4.23 -2.31
CA SER A 63 -13.40 3.72 -2.34
C SER A 63 -13.41 2.24 -2.70
N ILE A 64 -12.56 1.84 -3.63
CA ILE A 64 -12.35 0.44 -4.02
C ILE A 64 -10.84 0.18 -4.03
N SER A 65 -10.40 -0.92 -3.45
CA SER A 65 -9.02 -1.38 -3.60
C SER A 65 -8.91 -2.89 -3.72
N GLY A 66 -7.82 -3.30 -4.36
CA GLY A 66 -7.39 -4.68 -4.45
C GLY A 66 -5.89 -4.76 -4.24
N MET A 67 -5.44 -5.82 -3.56
CA MET A 67 -4.03 -6.09 -3.36
C MET A 67 -3.77 -7.58 -3.41
N VAL A 68 -2.64 -7.95 -3.99
CA VAL A 68 -2.06 -9.29 -3.95
C VAL A 68 -0.67 -9.25 -3.30
N ASP A 69 -0.36 -10.27 -2.52
CA ASP A 69 1.00 -10.56 -2.01
C ASP A 69 1.31 -12.03 -2.30
N ILE A 70 2.44 -12.28 -2.96
CA ILE A 70 2.81 -13.62 -3.44
C ILE A 70 4.23 -13.94 -2.99
N PRO A 71 4.37 -14.80 -1.95
CA PRO A 71 5.65 -15.40 -1.60
C PRO A 71 6.15 -16.34 -2.71
N ILE A 72 7.35 -16.09 -3.19
CA ILE A 72 8.06 -16.88 -4.21
C ILE A 72 8.96 -17.88 -3.49
N LEU A 73 8.54 -19.14 -3.56
CA LEU A 73 9.16 -20.30 -2.90
C LEU A 73 9.01 -21.53 -3.77
N SER A 74 9.96 -22.47 -3.69
CA SER A 74 9.76 -23.83 -4.22
C SER A 74 8.69 -24.58 -3.41
N ALA A 75 8.21 -25.71 -3.92
CA ALA A 75 7.24 -26.55 -3.21
C ALA A 75 7.80 -27.04 -1.87
N GLU A 76 9.07 -27.44 -1.85
CA GLU A 76 9.80 -27.85 -0.65
C GLU A 76 9.96 -26.67 0.31
N GLY A 77 10.28 -25.48 -0.21
CA GLY A 77 10.40 -24.26 0.59
C GLY A 77 9.09 -23.86 1.25
N LYS A 78 7.93 -24.07 0.60
CA LYS A 78 6.63 -23.81 1.23
C LYS A 78 6.35 -24.74 2.41
N GLN A 79 6.71 -26.02 2.27
CA GLN A 79 6.52 -27.04 3.32
C GLN A 79 7.56 -26.92 4.45
N ALA A 80 8.76 -26.46 4.15
CA ALA A 80 9.81 -26.25 5.15
C ALA A 80 9.41 -25.15 6.15
N GLU A 81 9.43 -25.47 7.44
CA GLU A 81 9.06 -24.55 8.52
C GLU A 81 9.96 -23.30 8.58
N HIS A 82 11.25 -23.43 8.21
CA HIS A 82 12.26 -22.36 8.26
C HIS A 82 12.86 -22.08 6.88
N SER A 83 12.06 -21.54 5.95
CA SER A 83 12.55 -21.09 4.65
C SER A 83 12.48 -19.57 4.53
N GLY A 84 13.57 -18.97 4.07
CA GLY A 84 13.55 -17.58 3.63
C GLY A 84 12.87 -17.46 2.27
N TYR A 85 12.26 -16.31 1.99
CA TYR A 85 11.52 -16.11 0.75
C TYR A 85 11.54 -14.68 0.25
N LEU A 86 11.46 -14.53 -1.08
CA LEU A 86 11.13 -13.28 -1.75
C LEU A 86 9.61 -13.18 -1.82
N SER A 87 9.01 -12.01 -1.65
CA SER A 87 7.59 -11.77 -1.95
C SER A 87 7.43 -10.59 -2.88
N LEU A 88 6.51 -10.75 -3.84
CA LEU A 88 6.05 -9.71 -4.74
C LEU A 88 4.65 -9.27 -4.34
N SER A 89 4.46 -7.96 -4.23
CA SER A 89 3.16 -7.39 -3.94
C SER A 89 2.75 -6.40 -5.03
N ALA A 90 1.46 -6.37 -5.32
CA ALA A 90 0.89 -5.42 -6.25
C ALA A 90 -0.49 -5.01 -5.76
N GLY A 91 -0.83 -3.73 -5.90
CA GLY A 91 -2.10 -3.19 -5.44
C GLY A 91 -2.59 -2.06 -6.32
N ALA A 92 -3.90 -1.89 -6.35
CA ALA A 92 -4.55 -0.75 -6.96
C ALA A 92 -5.69 -0.27 -6.08
N ALA A 93 -5.87 1.03 -5.98
CA ALA A 93 -6.96 1.66 -5.24
C ALA A 93 -7.50 2.84 -6.02
N SER A 94 -8.80 3.09 -5.88
CA SER A 94 -9.46 4.26 -6.46
C SER A 94 -10.53 4.79 -5.53
N ASP A 95 -10.51 6.11 -5.34
CA ASP A 95 -11.52 6.85 -4.60
C ASP A 95 -12.22 7.84 -5.53
N LYS A 96 -13.56 7.81 -5.56
CA LYS A 96 -14.40 8.69 -6.38
C LYS A 96 -15.47 9.37 -5.53
N SER A 97 -15.54 10.68 -5.58
CA SER A 97 -16.57 11.52 -4.94
C SER A 97 -17.64 11.96 -5.94
N ASN A 98 -18.83 12.34 -5.43
CA ASN A 98 -19.96 12.75 -6.25
C ASN A 98 -19.68 14.02 -7.09
N GLU A 99 -18.97 15.00 -6.51
CA GLU A 99 -18.69 16.30 -7.13
C GLU A 99 -17.27 16.36 -7.75
N GLY A 100 -16.58 15.23 -7.89
CA GLY A 100 -15.23 15.18 -8.45
C GLY A 100 -14.13 15.82 -7.58
N ILE A 101 -14.46 16.27 -6.36
CA ILE A 101 -13.53 16.85 -5.37
C ILE A 101 -12.39 15.88 -5.02
N LEU A 102 -12.67 14.59 -5.10
CA LEU A 102 -11.75 13.49 -4.84
C LEU A 102 -11.93 12.43 -5.94
N ASN A 103 -10.92 12.27 -6.79
CA ASN A 103 -10.91 11.29 -7.89
C ASN A 103 -9.51 10.69 -8.04
N ASN A 104 -9.14 9.88 -7.07
CA ASN A 104 -7.78 9.41 -6.93
C ASN A 104 -7.68 7.98 -7.46
N THR A 105 -6.56 7.69 -8.11
CA THR A 105 -6.14 6.34 -8.47
C THR A 105 -4.71 6.15 -8.01
N MET A 106 -4.48 5.07 -7.27
CA MET A 106 -3.19 4.70 -6.76
C MET A 106 -2.83 3.29 -7.22
N GLY A 107 -1.62 3.12 -7.72
CA GLY A 107 -1.00 1.84 -7.95
C GLY A 107 0.14 1.64 -6.95
N LEU A 108 0.34 0.41 -6.50
CA LEU A 108 1.43 0.02 -5.63
C LEU A 108 2.10 -1.22 -6.22
N PHE A 109 3.43 -1.22 -6.18
CA PHE A 109 4.23 -2.41 -6.42
C PHE A 109 5.33 -2.50 -5.37
N GLY A 110 5.52 -3.69 -4.80
CA GLY A 110 6.48 -3.92 -3.74
C GLY A 110 7.23 -5.22 -3.91
N ILE A 111 8.46 -5.22 -3.40
CA ILE A 111 9.31 -6.40 -3.30
C ILE A 111 9.82 -6.47 -1.87
N SER A 112 9.84 -7.66 -1.30
CA SER A 112 10.37 -7.91 0.04
C SER A 112 11.12 -9.23 0.11
N TYR A 113 12.07 -9.32 1.02
CA TYR A 113 12.78 -10.55 1.33
C TYR A 113 12.73 -10.80 2.84
N ALA A 114 12.38 -12.03 3.21
CA ALA A 114 12.21 -12.46 4.59
C ALA A 114 13.16 -13.62 4.91
N ILE A 115 13.80 -13.56 6.08
CA ILE A 115 14.68 -14.60 6.61
C ILE A 115 14.13 -15.08 7.95
N PRO A 116 13.87 -16.38 8.15
CA PRO A 116 13.39 -16.90 9.42
C PRO A 116 14.48 -16.78 10.48
N ILE A 117 14.11 -16.30 11.67
CA ILE A 117 15.01 -16.14 12.82
C ILE A 117 14.61 -16.99 14.03
N ALA A 118 13.42 -17.58 14.03
CA ALA A 118 12.96 -18.47 15.09
C ALA A 118 12.03 -19.57 14.56
N ALA A 119 11.69 -20.51 15.45
CA ALA A 119 10.97 -21.72 15.08
C ALA A 119 9.54 -21.47 14.56
N ASN A 120 8.93 -20.32 14.87
CA ASN A 120 7.49 -20.08 14.72
C ASN A 120 7.18 -19.06 13.61
N GLU A 121 7.68 -19.26 12.40
CA GLU A 121 7.48 -18.32 11.27
C GLU A 121 7.78 -16.86 11.65
N THR A 122 8.78 -16.67 12.52
CA THR A 122 9.25 -15.34 12.90
C THR A 122 10.34 -14.94 11.93
N TYR A 123 10.13 -13.84 11.21
CA TYR A 123 11.04 -13.38 10.18
C TYR A 123 11.67 -12.03 10.54
N VAL A 124 12.92 -11.86 10.14
CA VAL A 124 13.47 -10.54 9.85
C VAL A 124 13.29 -10.31 8.36
N ALA A 125 12.66 -9.19 8.01
CA ALA A 125 12.36 -8.89 6.62
C ALA A 125 12.71 -7.45 6.28
N VAL A 126 13.05 -7.26 5.01
CA VAL A 126 13.26 -5.94 4.41
C VAL A 126 12.43 -5.88 3.14
N GLY A 127 11.80 -4.74 2.91
CA GLY A 127 10.96 -4.52 1.75
C GLY A 127 11.02 -3.08 1.28
N VAL A 128 10.81 -2.92 -0.02
CA VAL A 128 10.74 -1.64 -0.70
C VAL A 128 9.47 -1.61 -1.54
N GLN A 129 8.83 -0.45 -1.62
CA GLN A 129 7.67 -0.24 -2.50
C GLN A 129 7.82 1.04 -3.31
N GLY A 130 7.27 0.99 -4.52
CA GLY A 130 6.95 2.16 -5.32
C GLY A 130 5.44 2.35 -5.37
N THR A 131 5.00 3.58 -5.16
CA THR A 131 3.61 3.97 -5.33
C THR A 131 3.49 4.94 -6.50
N TYR A 132 2.54 4.68 -7.39
CA TYR A 132 2.11 5.61 -8.42
C TYR A 132 0.78 6.21 -7.99
N TYR A 133 0.66 7.51 -8.14
CA TYR A 133 -0.52 8.23 -7.70
C TYR A 133 -0.98 9.20 -8.79
N GLN A 134 -2.29 9.23 -9.04
CA GLN A 134 -2.95 10.12 -9.96
C GLN A 134 -4.23 10.66 -9.30
N SER A 135 -4.40 11.98 -9.30
CA SER A 135 -5.62 12.67 -8.86
C SER A 135 -6.28 13.40 -10.02
#